data_AF-A0A957P494-F1
#
_entry.id   AF-A0A957P494-F1
#
_cell.length_a   1.000
_cell.length_b   1.000
_cell.length_c   1.000
_cell.angle_alpha   90.00
_cell.angle_beta   90.00
_cell.angle_gamma   90.00
#
_symmetry.space_group_name_H-M   'P 1'
#
loop_
_entity.id
_entity.type
_entity.pdbx_description
1 polymer ?
#
loop_
_entity_poly.entity_id
_entity_poly.type
_entity_poly.pdbx_seq_one_letter_code
_entity_poly.pdbx_strand_id
1 'polypeptide(L)'
;MFKHIGMFKHIGRTMQKRLFSTTFSLLMILSLVAPQPLLQATHAATTGGDTLEATLRRTAPLQDVVTPALPAEADSNDQPGLHIVLGEGAEQPTAPAQLPVAPATPLDAAQTQQIIDRLPALETTGQDVQELRLPTESLPPPRTGETITETFPPQQDEAAAPAVESGPLQVLRYAPEGEIPLAPFLNVTFNQPMAPLATLQQLSAQDVPVKITPEVPGVWKWLGTRTLSFEYESDAIDRFPMATEFTVEIPAGTES
;
A
#
# COMPACT_ATOMS: atom_id res chain seq x y z
N MET A 1 -29.06 -25.52 27.76
CA MET A 1 -29.82 -26.72 27.38
C MET A 1 -28.79 -27.79 27.04
N PHE A 2 -28.41 -28.60 28.03
CA PHE A 2 -27.26 -29.50 27.96
C PHE A 2 -27.65 -30.80 27.28
N LYS A 3 -26.93 -31.18 26.21
CA LYS A 3 -27.03 -32.51 25.62
C LYS A 3 -25.82 -33.31 26.11
N HIS A 4 -26.04 -34.13 27.13
CA HIS A 4 -25.05 -34.99 27.74
C HIS A 4 -25.24 -36.41 27.21
N ILE A 5 -24.19 -37.03 26.69
CA ILE A 5 -24.12 -38.47 26.41
C ILE A 5 -22.98 -39.04 27.26
N GLY A 6 -23.23 -40.16 27.94
CA GLY A 6 -22.20 -41.02 28.50
C GLY A 6 -21.93 -40.90 30.01
N MET A 7 -22.64 -41.71 30.79
CA MET A 7 -22.47 -41.91 32.24
C MET A 7 -21.57 -43.11 32.51
N PHE A 8 -20.52 -42.99 33.33
CA PHE A 8 -20.06 -44.08 34.21
C PHE A 8 -19.31 -43.54 35.45
N LYS A 9 -19.63 -44.15 36.59
CA LYS A 9 -19.25 -43.80 37.97
C LYS A 9 -18.27 -44.85 38.49
N HIS A 10 -17.13 -44.47 39.08
CA HIS A 10 -16.75 -44.67 40.50
C HIS A 10 -15.24 -44.53 40.79
N ILE A 11 -14.93 -44.07 42.02
CA ILE A 11 -13.66 -44.07 42.78
C ILE A 11 -12.65 -43.02 42.28
N GLY A 12 -12.14 -42.04 43.04
CA GLY A 12 -12.05 -41.86 44.48
C GLY A 12 -10.58 -41.75 44.90
N ARG A 13 -10.01 -40.55 44.99
CA ARG A 13 -8.94 -40.25 45.97
C ARG A 13 -8.64 -38.76 46.06
N THR A 14 -8.82 -38.26 47.27
CA THR A 14 -8.28 -37.02 47.84
C THR A 14 -6.76 -37.00 47.79
N MET A 15 -6.13 -35.88 47.42
CA MET A 15 -4.93 -35.44 48.13
C MET A 15 -4.68 -33.94 47.94
N GLN A 16 -4.15 -33.36 49.02
CA GLN A 16 -4.12 -31.95 49.36
C GLN A 16 -2.66 -31.44 49.42
N LYS A 17 -2.50 -30.11 49.34
CA LYS A 17 -1.32 -29.28 49.71
C LYS A 17 -0.22 -29.24 48.63
N ARG A 18 0.46 -28.13 48.33
CA ARG A 18 1.07 -27.07 49.18
C ARG A 18 1.24 -25.78 48.33
N LEU A 19 0.74 -24.62 48.76
CA LEU A 19 1.46 -23.52 49.43
C LEU A 19 2.96 -23.34 49.07
N PHE A 20 3.27 -22.26 48.35
CA PHE A 20 4.47 -21.40 48.41
C PHE A 20 4.04 -20.05 47.77
N SER A 21 3.69 -18.99 48.51
CA SER A 21 4.52 -18.08 49.31
C SER A 21 5.73 -17.53 48.53
N THR A 22 5.71 -16.26 48.13
CA THR A 22 6.58 -15.19 48.68
C THR A 22 6.32 -13.85 47.96
N THR A 23 5.72 -12.92 48.69
CA THR A 23 5.74 -11.46 48.46
C THR A 23 7.15 -10.90 48.72
N PHE A 24 7.66 -10.00 47.88
CA PHE A 24 8.80 -9.13 48.23
C PHE A 24 8.45 -7.67 47.96
N SER A 25 9.03 -6.81 48.78
CA SER A 25 8.49 -5.55 49.28
C SER A 25 9.20 -4.32 48.69
N LEU A 26 8.44 -3.21 48.60
CA LEU A 26 8.78 -1.84 49.05
C LEU A 26 9.91 -0.99 48.41
N LEU A 27 9.46 0.02 47.62
CA LEU A 27 9.65 1.50 47.71
C LEU A 27 10.91 2.15 48.34
N MET A 28 11.62 3.02 47.57
CA MET A 28 12.32 4.28 47.96
C MET A 28 12.99 4.90 46.69
N ILE A 29 12.54 6.02 46.07
CA ILE A 29 12.46 7.46 46.42
C ILE A 29 13.64 8.32 45.87
N LEU A 30 13.28 9.39 45.12
CA LEU A 30 13.97 10.67 44.83
C LEU A 30 15.32 10.67 44.07
N SER A 31 15.74 11.66 43.27
CA SER A 31 15.23 12.80 42.49
C SER A 31 16.47 13.66 42.14
N LEU A 32 16.60 14.20 40.92
CA LEU A 32 17.30 15.46 40.57
C LEU A 32 17.11 15.67 39.04
N VAL A 33 16.27 16.57 38.48
CA VAL A 33 16.17 18.05 38.53
C VAL A 33 17.52 18.69 38.18
N ALA A 34 17.72 19.51 37.13
CA ALA A 34 16.86 20.18 36.14
C ALA A 34 17.77 20.74 34.98
N PRO A 35 17.56 21.96 34.41
CA PRO A 35 16.75 22.26 33.22
C PRO A 35 17.54 22.93 32.05
N GLN A 36 16.88 23.08 30.90
CA GLN A 36 17.25 24.03 29.84
C GLN A 36 17.06 25.50 30.29
N PRO A 37 17.66 26.48 29.58
CA PRO A 37 16.76 27.44 28.91
C PRO A 37 17.24 28.00 27.54
N LEU A 38 16.20 28.51 26.86
CA LEU A 38 16.09 29.35 25.65
C LEU A 38 16.80 30.72 25.72
N LEU A 39 17.11 31.30 24.55
CA LEU A 39 16.80 32.70 24.08
C LEU A 39 17.48 32.98 22.71
N GLN A 40 16.73 33.12 21.60
CA GLN A 40 16.34 34.37 20.90
C GLN A 40 17.52 35.28 20.46
N ALA A 41 17.84 35.38 19.17
CA ALA A 41 17.25 36.23 18.11
C ALA A 41 17.63 37.73 18.20
N THR A 42 18.31 38.27 17.16
CA THR A 42 17.91 39.44 16.34
C THR A 42 19.04 39.99 15.44
N HIS A 43 18.68 40.24 14.18
CA HIS A 43 19.07 41.29 13.20
C HIS A 43 20.54 41.69 12.95
N ALA A 44 20.94 41.69 11.65
CA ALA A 44 21.26 42.90 10.87
C ALA A 44 21.62 42.56 9.41
N ALA A 45 21.16 43.40 8.48
CA ALA A 45 21.48 43.38 7.06
C ALA A 45 22.68 44.30 6.73
N THR A 46 23.50 43.96 5.72
CA THR A 46 24.12 44.92 4.76
C THR A 46 25.16 44.26 3.82
N THR A 47 24.86 44.33 2.52
CA THR A 47 25.64 44.75 1.33
C THR A 47 27.19 44.79 1.29
N GLY A 48 27.73 44.39 0.13
CA GLY A 48 28.98 44.87 -0.50
C GLY A 48 30.11 43.84 -0.48
N GLY A 49 30.60 43.31 -1.61
CA GLY A 49 31.60 43.95 -2.50
C GLY A 49 33.00 43.75 -1.89
N ASP A 50 34.11 43.41 -2.54
CA ASP A 50 34.60 43.24 -3.91
C ASP A 50 36.03 42.62 -3.74
N THR A 51 36.73 42.32 -4.84
CA THR A 51 38.20 42.18 -4.92
C THR A 51 38.81 40.80 -4.51
N LEU A 52 39.05 39.87 -5.46
CA LEU A 52 40.21 39.69 -6.36
C LEU A 52 41.54 39.34 -5.65
N GLU A 53 42.09 38.15 -5.92
CA GLU A 53 43.54 37.88 -5.99
C GLU A 53 43.76 36.69 -6.94
N ALA A 54 44.72 36.85 -7.85
CA ALA A 54 44.87 36.07 -9.07
C ALA A 54 46.14 35.18 -9.03
N THR A 55 46.06 34.08 -9.78
CA THR A 55 47.09 33.65 -10.75
C THR A 55 48.34 32.83 -10.32
N LEU A 56 48.35 31.62 -10.91
CA LEU A 56 49.41 30.73 -11.41
C LEU A 56 50.36 29.98 -10.45
N ARG A 57 50.35 28.64 -10.58
CA ARG A 57 51.49 27.88 -11.15
C ARG A 57 51.09 26.49 -11.69
N ARG A 58 51.66 26.24 -12.86
CA ARG A 58 51.69 25.10 -13.80
C ARG A 58 52.29 23.82 -13.21
N THR A 59 51.69 22.66 -13.53
CA THR A 59 52.42 21.42 -13.91
C THR A 59 51.51 20.46 -14.71
N ALA A 60 51.91 20.15 -15.95
CA ALA A 60 51.55 18.91 -16.69
C ALA A 60 52.82 18.01 -16.66
N PRO A 61 52.84 16.70 -17.05
CA PRO A 61 52.68 16.33 -18.48
C PRO A 61 52.30 14.84 -18.84
N LEU A 62 52.20 14.58 -20.16
CA LEU A 62 52.42 13.31 -20.94
C LEU A 62 51.31 12.21 -20.98
N GLN A 63 51.11 11.38 -22.01
CA GLN A 63 51.26 11.32 -23.50
C GLN A 63 50.94 9.85 -23.95
N ASP A 64 50.79 9.64 -25.27
CA ASP A 64 50.73 8.37 -26.06
C ASP A 64 49.38 7.63 -26.20
N VAL A 65 48.71 7.61 -27.38
CA VAL A 65 48.99 6.95 -28.70
C VAL A 65 48.78 5.44 -28.64
N VAL A 66 47.84 4.89 -29.45
CA VAL A 66 48.04 3.68 -30.30
C VAL A 66 46.95 3.60 -31.41
N THR A 67 47.46 3.42 -32.63
CA THR A 67 46.95 3.10 -33.98
C THR A 67 45.96 1.92 -34.10
N PRO A 68 45.04 1.90 -35.09
CA PRO A 68 44.51 0.65 -35.63
C PRO A 68 45.32 0.20 -36.86
N ALA A 69 45.99 -0.95 -36.75
CA ALA A 69 46.61 -1.66 -37.86
C ALA A 69 45.59 -2.65 -38.50
N LEU A 70 45.45 -2.54 -39.82
CA LEU A 70 44.74 -3.43 -40.77
C LEU A 70 45.35 -4.85 -40.83
N PRO A 71 44.84 -5.82 -41.63
CA PRO A 71 43.49 -6.08 -42.17
C PRO A 71 43.02 -7.55 -41.91
N ALA A 72 41.72 -7.84 -42.02
CA ALA A 72 41.24 -9.21 -42.22
C ALA A 72 40.23 -9.22 -43.37
N GLU A 73 40.79 -9.53 -44.54
CA GLU A 73 40.21 -10.21 -45.70
C GLU A 73 38.79 -9.83 -46.13
N ALA A 74 38.78 -9.01 -47.18
CA ALA A 74 37.65 -8.82 -48.07
C ALA A 74 37.34 -10.12 -48.83
N ASP A 75 36.21 -10.75 -48.54
CA ASP A 75 35.51 -11.55 -49.53
C ASP A 75 34.72 -10.61 -50.44
N SER A 76 35.42 -10.08 -51.44
CA SER A 76 34.82 -9.30 -52.52
C SER A 76 34.09 -10.24 -53.48
N ASN A 77 32.84 -10.57 -53.16
CA ASN A 77 31.89 -11.00 -54.17
C ASN A 77 31.16 -9.75 -54.71
N ASP A 78 31.86 -9.03 -55.59
CA ASP A 78 31.38 -7.83 -56.29
C ASP A 78 30.36 -8.23 -57.37
N GLN A 79 29.17 -8.64 -56.92
CA GLN A 79 27.98 -8.67 -57.75
C GLN A 79 27.09 -7.50 -57.30
N PRO A 80 26.58 -6.66 -58.23
CA PRO A 80 25.60 -5.63 -57.89
C PRO A 80 24.29 -6.31 -57.47
N GLY A 81 24.21 -6.60 -56.18
CA GLY A 81 23.10 -7.26 -55.52
C GLY A 81 22.65 -6.47 -54.30
N LEU A 82 21.42 -6.71 -53.86
CA LEU A 82 20.88 -6.06 -52.67
C LEU A 82 21.60 -6.59 -51.42
N HIS A 83 22.36 -5.74 -50.74
CA HIS A 83 22.95 -6.06 -49.44
C HIS A 83 21.93 -5.74 -48.33
N ILE A 84 21.39 -6.78 -47.68
CA ILE A 84 20.50 -6.61 -46.53
C ILE A 84 21.33 -6.78 -45.25
N VAL A 85 21.33 -5.75 -44.41
CA VAL A 85 21.92 -5.79 -43.06
C VAL A 85 20.78 -6.02 -42.07
N LEU A 86 20.80 -7.14 -41.34
CA LEU A 86 19.85 -7.40 -40.26
C LEU A 86 20.38 -6.78 -38.96
N GLY A 87 19.58 -5.93 -38.33
CA GLY A 87 19.78 -5.47 -36.96
C GLY A 87 18.85 -6.20 -36.01
N GLU A 88 19.32 -6.49 -34.79
CA GLU A 88 18.49 -7.07 -33.72
C GLU A 88 17.45 -6.03 -33.26
N GLY A 89 16.18 -6.42 -33.21
CA GLY A 89 15.09 -5.53 -32.83
C GLY A 89 15.08 -5.28 -31.32
N ALA A 90 14.99 -4.01 -30.91
CA ALA A 90 14.74 -3.65 -29.52
C ALA A 90 13.24 -3.75 -29.19
N GLU A 91 12.91 -4.19 -27.98
CA GLU A 91 11.54 -4.34 -27.46
C GLU A 91 10.73 -3.03 -27.40
N GLN A 92 11.39 -1.88 -27.56
CA GLN A 92 10.75 -0.57 -27.60
C GLN A 92 11.20 0.23 -28.85
N PRO A 93 10.27 0.84 -29.61
CA PRO A 93 10.63 1.63 -30.78
C PRO A 93 11.54 2.79 -30.37
N THR A 94 12.70 2.90 -31.01
CA THR A 94 13.58 4.08 -30.86
C THR A 94 12.82 5.30 -31.37
N ALA A 95 12.60 6.28 -30.49
CA ALA A 95 11.99 7.55 -30.88
C ALA A 95 12.84 8.20 -31.99
N PRO A 96 12.23 8.70 -33.08
CA PRO A 96 12.99 9.34 -34.15
C PRO A 96 13.78 10.51 -33.58
N ALA A 97 15.08 10.56 -33.88
CA ALA A 97 15.93 11.67 -33.47
C ALA A 97 15.36 12.97 -34.08
N GLN A 98 14.93 13.90 -33.23
CA GLN A 98 14.51 15.23 -33.68
C GLN A 98 15.74 15.95 -34.22
N LEU A 99 15.68 16.36 -35.50
CA LEU A 99 16.74 17.16 -36.10
C LEU A 99 16.84 18.49 -35.35
N PRO A 100 18.04 18.96 -35.00
CA PRO A 100 18.20 20.25 -34.36
C PRO A 100 17.70 21.35 -35.30
N VAL A 101 16.79 22.20 -34.81
CA VAL A 101 16.33 23.39 -35.54
C VAL A 101 17.52 24.35 -35.65
N ALA A 102 17.82 24.79 -36.87
CA ALA A 102 18.89 25.75 -37.11
C ALA A 102 18.58 27.09 -36.39
N PRO A 103 19.57 27.76 -35.79
CA PRO A 103 19.35 29.06 -35.19
C PRO A 103 18.93 30.06 -36.28
N ALA A 104 17.81 30.75 -36.05
CA ALA A 104 17.32 31.81 -36.92
C ALA A 104 17.22 33.11 -36.13
N THR A 105 17.65 34.21 -36.72
CA THR A 105 17.52 35.55 -36.15
C THR A 105 16.23 36.18 -36.69
N PRO A 106 15.33 36.71 -35.85
CA PRO A 106 14.15 37.43 -36.33
C PRO A 106 14.60 38.69 -37.09
N LEU A 107 13.89 38.99 -38.17
CA LEU A 107 14.16 40.18 -38.98
C LEU A 107 13.78 41.43 -38.18
N ASP A 108 14.56 42.51 -38.27
CA ASP A 108 14.22 43.75 -37.58
C ASP A 108 13.02 44.46 -38.24
N ALA A 109 12.43 45.44 -37.54
CA ALA A 109 11.23 46.13 -38.03
C ALA A 109 11.45 46.88 -39.35
N ALA A 110 12.65 47.44 -39.57
CA ALA A 110 12.97 48.19 -40.79
C ALA A 110 13.12 47.25 -41.99
N GLN A 111 13.80 46.12 -41.78
CA GLN A 111 13.92 45.05 -42.77
C GLN A 111 12.58 44.39 -43.08
N THR A 112 11.71 44.23 -42.08
CA THR A 112 10.33 43.73 -42.27
C THR A 112 9.52 44.71 -43.12
N GLN A 113 9.62 46.01 -42.85
CA GLN A 113 8.93 47.03 -43.62
C GLN A 113 9.39 47.07 -45.09
N GLN A 114 10.69 46.91 -45.36
CA GLN A 114 11.21 46.79 -46.74
C GLN A 114 10.57 45.63 -47.52
N ILE A 115 10.25 44.53 -46.86
CA ILE A 115 9.55 43.39 -47.48
C ILE A 115 8.08 43.74 -47.70
N ILE A 116 7.44 44.39 -46.72
CA ILE A 116 6.03 44.81 -46.82
C ILE A 116 5.83 45.83 -47.96
N ASP A 117 6.73 46.78 -48.13
CA ASP A 117 6.67 47.81 -49.18
C ASP A 117 6.78 47.24 -50.60
N ARG A 118 7.21 45.98 -50.75
CA ARG A 118 7.20 45.27 -52.04
C ARG A 118 5.82 44.72 -52.42
N LEU A 119 4.88 44.64 -51.48
CA LEU A 119 3.53 44.18 -51.74
C LEU A 119 2.74 45.31 -52.42
N PRO A 120 1.87 45.01 -53.41
CA PRO A 120 0.94 46.00 -53.94
C PRO A 120 -0.01 46.48 -52.83
N ALA A 121 -0.52 47.71 -52.97
CA ALA A 121 -1.51 48.24 -52.03
C ALA A 121 -2.73 47.32 -51.96
N LEU A 122 -3.14 46.95 -50.74
CA LEU A 122 -4.36 46.20 -50.52
C LEU A 122 -5.54 47.17 -50.57
N GLU A 123 -6.42 47.00 -51.56
CA GLU A 123 -7.67 47.73 -51.63
C GLU A 123 -8.55 47.32 -50.44
N THR A 124 -8.78 48.24 -49.51
CA THR A 124 -9.65 48.00 -48.34
C THR A 124 -11.01 48.65 -48.57
N THR A 125 -12.07 47.88 -48.42
CA THR A 125 -13.45 48.37 -48.41
C THR A 125 -13.86 48.66 -46.97
N GLY A 126 -14.78 49.60 -46.73
CA GLY A 126 -15.23 49.98 -45.38
C GLY A 126 -15.93 48.88 -44.56
N GLN A 127 -16.02 47.65 -45.08
CA GLN A 127 -16.54 46.45 -44.42
C GLN A 127 -15.42 45.50 -43.95
N ASP A 128 -14.16 45.71 -44.36
CA ASP A 128 -13.05 44.77 -44.13
C ASP A 128 -12.58 44.74 -42.67
N VAL A 129 -12.89 45.79 -41.91
CA VAL A 129 -12.69 45.83 -40.46
C VAL A 129 -14.06 45.83 -39.81
N GLN A 130 -14.48 44.67 -39.30
CA GLN A 130 -15.71 44.53 -38.54
C GLN A 130 -15.40 43.94 -37.16
N GLU A 131 -16.04 44.48 -36.13
CA GLU A 131 -15.96 43.90 -34.80
C GLU A 131 -16.54 42.48 -34.85
N LEU A 132 -15.81 41.52 -34.30
CA LEU A 132 -16.18 40.11 -34.33
C LEU A 132 -17.56 39.97 -33.69
N ARG A 133 -18.55 39.53 -34.48
CA ARG A 133 -19.92 39.30 -33.99
C ARG A 133 -19.97 38.10 -33.06
N LEU A 134 -19.59 38.32 -31.81
CA LEU A 134 -19.73 37.36 -30.73
C LEU A 134 -21.16 37.43 -30.17
N PRO A 135 -21.79 36.30 -29.83
CA PRO A 135 -23.02 36.29 -29.05
C PRO A 135 -22.80 36.99 -27.71
N THR A 136 -23.78 37.76 -27.26
CA THR A 136 -23.68 38.56 -26.02
C THR A 136 -23.59 37.70 -24.76
N GLU A 137 -24.17 36.48 -24.79
CA GLU A 137 -24.05 35.48 -23.72
C GLU A 137 -24.36 34.07 -24.26
N SER A 138 -23.71 33.04 -23.70
CA SER A 138 -24.06 31.63 -23.91
C SER A 138 -24.97 31.13 -22.80
N LEU A 139 -26.01 30.36 -23.17
CA LEU A 139 -26.93 29.79 -22.17
C LEU A 139 -26.17 28.84 -21.23
N PRO A 140 -26.39 28.93 -19.90
CA PRO A 140 -25.78 28.00 -18.96
C PRO A 140 -26.31 26.57 -19.18
N PRO A 141 -25.49 25.54 -18.90
CA PRO A 141 -25.93 24.16 -19.04
C PRO A 141 -27.13 23.86 -18.12
N PRO A 142 -28.10 23.05 -18.57
CA PRO A 142 -29.26 22.71 -17.75
C PRO A 142 -28.83 21.94 -16.50
N ARG A 143 -29.28 22.38 -15.32
CA ARG A 143 -29.10 21.64 -14.07
C ARG A 143 -30.23 20.63 -13.94
N THR A 144 -29.90 19.34 -13.99
CA THR A 144 -30.86 18.23 -13.98
C THR A 144 -31.25 17.74 -12.58
N GLY A 145 -30.86 18.45 -11.50
CA GLY A 145 -31.11 17.98 -10.14
C GLY A 145 -31.02 19.05 -9.05
N GLU A 146 -31.47 18.67 -7.85
CA GLU A 146 -31.38 19.47 -6.63
C GLU A 146 -29.97 19.38 -6.02
N THR A 147 -29.43 20.49 -5.55
CA THR A 147 -28.15 20.53 -4.81
C THR A 147 -28.44 20.51 -3.32
N ILE A 148 -28.04 19.44 -2.63
CA ILE A 148 -28.14 19.33 -1.17
C ILE A 148 -26.80 19.75 -0.59
N THR A 149 -26.79 20.85 0.17
CA THR A 149 -25.60 21.33 0.87
C THR A 149 -25.51 20.67 2.24
N GLU A 150 -24.67 19.65 2.37
CA GLU A 150 -24.31 19.05 3.66
C GLU A 150 -22.97 19.63 4.15
N THR A 151 -22.81 19.72 5.47
CA THR A 151 -21.55 20.16 6.07
C THR A 151 -20.61 18.97 6.15
N PHE A 152 -19.36 19.15 5.70
CA PHE A 152 -18.30 18.16 5.86
C PHE A 152 -17.36 18.57 7.00
N PRO A 153 -17.08 17.70 7.98
CA PRO A 153 -17.55 16.31 8.10
C PRO A 153 -19.03 16.24 8.48
N PRO A 154 -19.77 15.19 8.07
CA PRO A 154 -21.15 15.00 8.50
C PRO A 154 -21.19 15.01 10.03
N GLN A 155 -22.19 15.68 10.61
CA GLN A 155 -22.41 15.65 12.05
C GLN A 155 -22.71 14.19 12.40
N GLN A 156 -21.76 13.51 13.05
CA GLN A 156 -21.91 12.10 13.39
C GLN A 156 -23.04 12.00 14.41
N ASP A 157 -24.24 11.63 13.97
CA ASP A 157 -25.12 10.88 14.84
C ASP A 157 -24.29 9.69 15.30
N GLU A 158 -24.02 9.63 16.60
CA GLU A 158 -23.26 8.55 17.22
C GLU A 158 -24.00 7.26 16.87
N ALA A 159 -23.55 6.59 15.80
CA ALA A 159 -24.24 5.44 15.25
C ALA A 159 -24.38 4.45 16.39
N ALA A 160 -25.63 4.22 16.81
CA ALA A 160 -25.91 3.36 17.94
C ALA A 160 -25.15 2.05 17.72
N ALA A 161 -24.26 1.72 18.66
CA ALA A 161 -23.48 0.49 18.57
C ALA A 161 -24.43 -0.66 18.28
N PRO A 162 -24.09 -1.56 17.33
CA PRO A 162 -24.98 -2.65 16.95
C PRO A 162 -25.39 -3.41 18.21
N ALA A 163 -26.68 -3.64 18.37
CA ALA A 163 -27.21 -4.32 19.54
C ALA A 163 -26.58 -5.72 19.65
N VAL A 164 -25.76 -5.92 20.69
CA VAL A 164 -25.17 -7.22 21.00
C VAL A 164 -26.24 -8.05 21.70
N GLU A 165 -26.52 -9.25 21.17
CA GLU A 165 -27.45 -10.20 21.77
C GLU A 165 -26.96 -10.58 23.17
N SER A 166 -27.58 -10.00 24.21
CA SER A 166 -27.31 -10.35 25.61
C SER A 166 -28.07 -11.62 25.98
N GLY A 167 -27.33 -12.72 26.11
CA GLY A 167 -27.87 -14.02 26.52
C GLY A 167 -26.76 -14.98 26.94
N PRO A 168 -27.09 -16.20 27.38
CA PRO A 168 -26.06 -17.20 27.65
C PRO A 168 -25.35 -17.60 26.35
N LEU A 169 -24.03 -17.72 26.40
CA LEU A 169 -23.20 -18.15 25.28
C LEU A 169 -23.68 -19.49 24.73
N GLN A 170 -23.90 -19.54 23.42
CA GLN A 170 -24.39 -20.68 22.69
C GLN A 170 -23.64 -20.83 21.37
N VAL A 171 -23.33 -22.07 21.00
CA VAL A 171 -22.85 -22.41 19.67
C VAL A 171 -24.06 -22.50 18.74
N LEU A 172 -24.08 -21.68 17.69
CA LEU A 172 -25.16 -21.65 16.70
C LEU A 172 -24.93 -22.65 15.58
N ARG A 173 -23.68 -22.79 15.14
CA ARG A 173 -23.31 -23.74 14.07
C ARG A 173 -21.91 -24.28 14.33
N TYR A 174 -21.69 -25.51 13.93
CA TYR A 174 -20.37 -26.10 13.86
C TYR A 174 -20.30 -27.01 12.62
N ALA A 175 -19.12 -27.11 12.02
CA ALA A 175 -18.90 -27.97 10.86
C ALA A 175 -17.43 -28.39 10.82
N PRO A 176 -17.09 -29.60 10.41
CA PRO A 176 -17.98 -30.65 9.93
C PRO A 176 -18.75 -31.38 11.04
N GLU A 177 -19.82 -32.10 10.67
CA GLU A 177 -20.63 -32.91 11.57
C GLU A 177 -20.71 -34.36 11.09
N GLY A 178 -20.64 -35.31 12.02
CA GLY A 178 -20.82 -36.73 11.73
C GLY A 178 -19.66 -37.37 10.95
N GLU A 179 -19.93 -38.54 10.37
CA GLU A 179 -18.95 -39.27 9.58
C GLU A 179 -18.80 -38.63 8.20
N ILE A 180 -17.59 -38.19 7.88
CA ILE A 180 -17.27 -37.55 6.61
C ILE A 180 -15.94 -38.07 6.06
N PRO A 181 -15.81 -38.16 4.72
CA PRO A 181 -14.60 -38.71 4.11
C PRO A 181 -13.40 -37.75 4.18
N LEU A 182 -13.64 -36.45 4.32
CA LEU A 182 -12.59 -35.42 4.26
C LEU A 182 -12.98 -34.16 5.06
N ALA A 183 -12.13 -33.78 6.02
CA ALA A 183 -12.28 -32.59 6.85
C ALA A 183 -11.04 -31.68 6.74
N PRO A 184 -11.07 -30.61 5.94
CA PRO A 184 -9.93 -29.68 5.84
C PRO A 184 -9.86 -28.69 7.02
N PHE A 185 -11.00 -28.27 7.55
CA PHE A 185 -11.10 -27.30 8.64
C PHE A 185 -12.28 -27.60 9.55
N LEU A 186 -12.25 -27.06 10.77
CA LEU A 186 -13.35 -27.10 11.74
C LEU A 186 -13.80 -25.68 12.04
N ASN A 187 -15.08 -25.38 11.84
CA ASN A 187 -15.71 -24.10 12.13
C ASN A 187 -16.65 -24.21 13.32
N VAL A 188 -16.65 -23.19 14.18
CA VAL A 188 -17.56 -23.02 15.32
C VAL A 188 -18.05 -21.56 15.33
N THR A 189 -19.35 -21.31 15.21
CA THR A 189 -19.93 -19.95 15.31
C THR A 189 -20.75 -19.80 16.57
N PHE A 190 -20.53 -18.69 17.27
CA PHE A 190 -21.21 -18.33 18.50
C PHE A 190 -22.38 -17.35 18.27
N ASN A 191 -23.30 -17.32 19.24
CA ASN A 191 -24.43 -16.39 19.28
C ASN A 191 -24.02 -14.94 19.61
N GLN A 192 -22.77 -14.69 19.99
CA GLN A 192 -22.28 -13.36 20.34
C GLN A 192 -20.80 -13.19 19.97
N PRO A 193 -20.32 -11.94 19.80
CA PRO A 193 -18.90 -11.64 19.56
C PRO A 193 -18.03 -12.15 20.71
N MET A 194 -17.02 -12.96 20.41
CA MET A 194 -16.07 -13.58 21.35
C MET A 194 -14.67 -12.98 21.28
N ALA A 195 -14.39 -12.21 20.24
CA ALA A 195 -13.10 -11.58 20.04
C ALA A 195 -13.29 -10.15 19.52
N PRO A 196 -12.38 -9.22 19.87
CA PRO A 196 -12.48 -7.83 19.43
C PRO A 196 -12.26 -7.69 17.92
N LEU A 197 -12.72 -6.58 17.34
CA LEU A 197 -12.32 -6.21 15.99
C LEU A 197 -10.85 -5.83 15.99
N ALA A 198 -10.02 -6.67 15.37
CA ALA A 198 -8.57 -6.50 15.26
C ALA A 198 -8.06 -7.14 13.97
N THR A 199 -6.75 -7.08 13.74
CA THR A 199 -6.14 -7.79 12.60
C THR A 199 -6.15 -9.30 12.82
N LEU A 200 -6.17 -10.08 11.73
CA LEU A 200 -6.19 -11.54 11.80
C LEU A 200 -4.97 -12.10 12.55
N GLN A 201 -3.79 -11.49 12.36
CA GLN A 201 -2.56 -11.88 13.05
C GLN A 201 -2.65 -11.69 14.57
N GLN A 202 -3.28 -10.59 15.02
CA GLN A 202 -3.49 -10.34 16.46
C GLN A 202 -4.53 -11.29 17.07
N LEU A 203 -5.51 -11.74 16.28
CA LEU A 203 -6.54 -12.66 16.73
C LEU A 203 -6.04 -14.11 16.81
N SER A 204 -5.20 -14.55 15.87
CA SER A 204 -4.60 -15.88 15.90
C SER A 204 -3.59 -16.09 17.04
N ALA A 205 -3.07 -15.01 17.63
CA ALA A 205 -2.18 -15.06 18.78
C ALA A 205 -2.92 -15.12 20.13
N GLN A 206 -4.25 -14.95 20.14
CA GLN A 206 -5.06 -14.99 21.36
C GLN A 206 -5.47 -16.42 21.72
N ASP A 207 -5.63 -16.67 23.02
CA ASP A 207 -6.17 -17.93 23.51
C ASP A 207 -7.61 -18.14 23.00
N VAL A 208 -7.91 -19.37 22.57
CA VAL A 208 -9.23 -19.74 22.09
C VAL A 208 -9.97 -20.60 23.12
N PRO A 209 -11.29 -20.45 23.25
CA PRO A 209 -12.07 -21.18 24.24
C PRO A 209 -12.43 -22.61 23.82
N VAL A 210 -11.91 -23.12 22.69
CA VAL A 210 -12.31 -24.41 22.11
C VAL A 210 -11.17 -25.42 22.23
N LYS A 211 -11.49 -26.64 22.66
CA LYS A 211 -10.55 -27.76 22.79
C LYS A 211 -10.91 -28.88 21.82
N ILE A 212 -9.92 -29.44 21.15
CA ILE A 212 -10.06 -30.59 20.25
C ILE A 212 -9.36 -31.79 20.89
N THR A 213 -10.02 -32.94 20.89
CA THR A 213 -9.46 -34.22 21.36
C THR A 213 -9.65 -35.29 20.28
N PRO A 214 -8.62 -36.05 19.88
CA PRO A 214 -7.22 -35.93 20.30
C PRO A 214 -6.56 -34.62 19.84
N GLU A 215 -5.51 -34.21 20.55
CA GLU A 215 -4.75 -33.00 20.19
C GLU A 215 -4.07 -33.19 18.82
N VAL A 216 -4.24 -32.20 17.95
CA VAL A 216 -3.73 -32.20 16.59
C VAL A 216 -3.01 -30.90 16.29
N PRO A 217 -1.94 -30.93 15.48
CA PRO A 217 -1.25 -29.72 15.07
C PRO A 217 -2.14 -28.89 14.15
N GLY A 218 -2.15 -27.58 14.36
CA GLY A 218 -2.93 -26.65 13.57
C GLY A 218 -3.03 -25.28 14.20
N VAL A 219 -3.71 -24.39 13.48
CA VAL A 219 -3.86 -22.99 13.84
C VAL A 219 -5.32 -22.60 13.94
N TRP A 220 -5.61 -21.83 14.98
CA TRP A 220 -6.92 -21.21 15.15
C TRP A 220 -6.95 -19.82 14.51
N LYS A 221 -8.02 -19.54 13.78
CA LYS A 221 -8.27 -18.28 13.08
C LYS A 221 -9.68 -17.79 13.37
N TRP A 222 -9.78 -16.56 13.83
CA TRP A 222 -11.07 -15.88 13.95
C TRP A 222 -11.53 -15.37 12.58
N LEU A 223 -12.67 -15.88 12.12
CA LEU A 223 -13.39 -15.39 10.95
C LEU A 223 -14.44 -14.37 11.41
N GLY A 224 -13.99 -13.12 11.53
CA GLY A 224 -14.76 -12.06 12.20
C GLY A 224 -14.78 -12.25 13.72
N THR A 225 -15.74 -11.65 14.41
CA THR A 225 -15.78 -11.66 15.88
C THR A 225 -16.52 -12.84 16.49
N ARG A 226 -17.22 -13.65 15.69
CA ARG A 226 -18.17 -14.70 16.15
C ARG A 226 -17.83 -16.10 15.70
N THR A 227 -16.98 -16.27 14.70
CA THR A 227 -16.69 -17.58 14.11
C THR A 227 -15.23 -17.91 14.28
N LEU A 228 -14.96 -19.09 14.81
CA LEU A 228 -13.62 -19.62 15.00
C LEU A 228 -13.41 -20.79 14.02
N SER A 229 -12.31 -20.77 13.28
CA SER A 229 -11.90 -21.80 12.33
C SER A 229 -10.59 -22.42 12.78
N PHE A 230 -10.52 -23.74 12.86
CA PHE A 230 -9.27 -24.49 13.02
C PHE A 230 -8.84 -25.04 11.67
N GLU A 231 -7.62 -24.71 11.27
CA GLU A 231 -6.96 -25.28 10.11
C GLU A 231 -5.87 -26.22 10.58
N TYR A 232 -5.92 -27.45 10.08
CA TYR A 232 -4.91 -28.46 10.39
C TYR A 232 -3.59 -28.10 9.70
N GLU A 233 -2.47 -28.17 10.42
CA GLU A 233 -1.14 -27.82 9.90
C GLU A 233 -0.19 -29.01 10.07
N SER A 234 0.33 -29.53 8.96
CA SER A 234 1.39 -30.52 8.98
C SER A 234 2.21 -30.49 7.70
N ASP A 235 3.42 -31.03 7.73
CA ASP A 235 4.30 -31.08 6.56
C ASP A 235 3.79 -32.02 5.43
N ALA A 236 2.81 -32.88 5.72
CA ALA A 236 2.40 -33.95 4.82
C ALA A 236 0.96 -33.82 4.29
N ILE A 237 0.04 -33.32 5.12
CA ILE A 237 -1.39 -33.24 4.80
C ILE A 237 -2.02 -31.96 5.37
N ASP A 238 -2.83 -31.27 4.56
CA ASP A 238 -3.60 -30.07 4.96
C ASP A 238 -5.05 -30.43 5.35
N ARG A 239 -5.20 -31.50 6.13
CA ARG A 239 -6.51 -32.01 6.55
C ARG A 239 -6.40 -32.82 7.83
N PHE A 240 -7.51 -32.95 8.54
CA PHE A 240 -7.60 -33.87 9.65
C PHE A 240 -7.29 -35.32 9.20
N PRO A 241 -6.62 -36.11 10.05
CA PRO A 241 -6.42 -37.54 9.83
C PRO A 241 -7.74 -38.26 9.56
N MET A 242 -7.76 -39.10 8.53
CA MET A 242 -8.90 -39.94 8.20
C MET A 242 -9.10 -41.03 9.27
N ALA A 243 -10.32 -41.59 9.32
CA ALA A 243 -10.68 -42.68 10.22
C ALA A 243 -10.39 -42.41 11.71
N THR A 244 -10.43 -41.14 12.11
CA THR A 244 -10.20 -40.70 13.49
C THR A 244 -11.43 -39.94 13.98
N GLU A 245 -11.88 -40.26 15.18
CA GLU A 245 -12.95 -39.53 15.86
C GLU A 245 -12.37 -38.32 16.58
N PHE A 246 -12.96 -37.15 16.35
CA PHE A 246 -12.57 -35.90 17.00
C PHE A 246 -13.74 -35.35 17.82
N THR A 247 -13.46 -35.04 19.08
CA THR A 247 -14.39 -34.36 19.98
C THR A 247 -13.98 -32.92 20.16
N VAL A 248 -14.93 -32.02 19.98
CA VAL A 248 -14.73 -30.57 20.14
C VAL A 248 -15.53 -30.11 21.34
N GLU A 249 -14.86 -29.56 22.34
CA GLU A 249 -15.46 -29.11 23.59
C GLU A 249 -15.24 -27.61 23.82
N ILE A 250 -16.28 -26.93 24.29
CA ILE A 250 -16.21 -25.56 24.80
C ILE A 250 -16.46 -25.63 26.31
N PRO A 251 -15.49 -25.26 27.16
CA PRO A 251 -15.66 -25.30 28.61
C PRO A 251 -16.85 -24.45 29.09
N ALA A 252 -17.54 -24.94 30.13
CA ALA A 252 -18.58 -24.14 30.77
C ALA A 252 -17.97 -22.90 31.44
N GLY A 253 -18.65 -21.75 31.30
CA GLY A 253 -18.18 -20.48 31.86
C GLY A 253 -17.27 -19.67 30.94
N THR A 254 -17.16 -20.03 29.66
CA THR A 254 -16.57 -19.15 28.65
C THR A 254 -17.33 -17.83 28.57
N GLU A 255 -16.61 -16.73 28.74
CA GLU A 255 -17.10 -15.35 28.60
C GLU A 255 -16.64 -14.78 27.25
N SER A 256 -17.43 -13.84 26.70
CA SER A 256 -17.21 -13.25 25.38
C SER A 256 -16.77 -11.79 25.44
#